data_AF-E0NHM1-F1
#
_entry.id   AF-E0NHM1-F1
#
_cell.length_a   1.000
_cell.length_b   1.000
_cell.length_c   1.000
_cell.angle_alpha   90.00
_cell.angle_beta   90.00
_cell.angle_gamma   90.00
#
_symmetry.space_group_name_H-M   'P 1'
#
loop_
_entity.id
_entity.type
_entity.pdbx_description
1 polymer ?
#
loop_
_entity_poly.entity_id
_entity_poly.type
_entity_poly.pdbx_seq_one_letter_code
_entity_poly.pdbx_strand_id
1 'polypeptide(L)'
;MKKILTLLTAVLTVSLLLIACGNKQDKYADQAFMNDLSKGLEARWSLSDSDPDNESKDFYKQLDKKELDSISSYSNKKFKNDKLHEHAIAYINALKKQKATLKYYGSDSFYDKWNKATSNRNAELLAINKIQKVKVSAKYKDYLEELKGSGKAQVEKNNQNKELSNLIKSINFEAQPKEYPEDTFTTYKAVVKNTTGKTIKNLGLIVKIIDKDDTTADTQYVNTENWENGDKVKLSFDTDAEVNQIKVSKDYVEFGK
;
A
#
# COMPACT_ATOMS: atom_id res chain seq x y z
N MET A 1 74.77 57.38 -5.48
CA MET A 1 74.07 58.68 -5.35
C MET A 1 72.57 58.41 -5.31
N LYS A 2 71.88 58.98 -4.29
CA LYS A 2 70.41 59.03 -4.02
C LYS A 2 69.70 57.66 -3.85
N LYS A 3 69.49 57.11 -2.64
CA LYS A 3 68.67 57.49 -1.46
C LYS A 3 67.14 57.43 -1.67
N ILE A 4 66.49 56.77 -0.68
CA ILE A 4 65.10 56.93 -0.16
C ILE A 4 64.02 56.14 -0.91
N LEU A 5 62.98 55.54 -0.31
CA LEU A 5 62.61 55.09 1.04
C LEU A 5 61.21 54.46 0.85
N THR A 6 60.96 53.39 1.60
CA THR A 6 59.68 52.78 2.04
C THR A 6 58.36 53.50 1.69
N LEU A 7 57.34 52.75 1.25
CA LEU A 7 55.99 52.85 1.83
C LEU A 7 55.16 51.57 1.56
N LEU A 8 54.76 50.87 2.62
CA LEU A 8 53.63 49.95 2.63
C LEU A 8 52.34 50.73 2.36
N THR A 9 51.44 50.22 1.52
CA THR A 9 50.01 50.51 1.62
C THR A 9 49.17 49.43 0.93
N ALA A 10 48.00 49.22 1.53
CA ALA A 10 47.12 48.06 1.44
C ALA A 10 46.34 47.90 0.11
N VAL A 11 46.12 46.62 -0.24
CA VAL A 11 44.85 45.99 -0.67
C VAL A 11 43.96 46.77 -1.67
N LEU A 12 43.82 46.24 -2.90
CA LEU A 12 42.52 45.78 -3.45
C LEU A 12 42.75 45.03 -4.78
N THR A 13 42.79 43.70 -4.73
CA THR A 13 42.63 42.87 -5.92
C THR A 13 41.16 42.86 -6.32
N VAL A 14 40.78 43.62 -7.35
CA VAL A 14 39.48 43.46 -8.00
C VAL A 14 39.59 42.31 -8.98
N SER A 15 39.25 41.12 -8.50
CA SER A 15 38.93 39.96 -9.31
C SER A 15 37.70 40.30 -10.15
N LEU A 16 37.85 40.31 -11.47
CA LEU A 16 36.71 40.28 -12.38
C LEU A 16 35.96 38.96 -12.15
N LEU A 17 34.87 39.04 -11.40
CA LEU A 17 33.86 38.00 -11.30
C LEU A 17 33.23 37.83 -12.68
N LEU A 18 33.63 36.76 -13.38
CA LEU A 18 32.79 36.15 -14.39
C LEU A 18 31.47 35.77 -13.69
N ILE A 19 30.43 36.54 -13.96
CA ILE A 19 29.05 36.19 -13.63
C ILE A 19 28.72 34.97 -14.48
N ALA A 20 29.07 33.79 -13.98
CA ALA A 20 28.41 32.56 -14.37
C ALA A 20 26.96 32.68 -13.86
N CYS A 21 26.07 33.19 -14.71
CA CYS A 21 24.65 32.87 -14.64
C CYS A 21 24.52 31.36 -14.87
N GLY A 22 24.86 30.58 -13.85
CA GLY A 22 24.50 29.17 -13.79
C GLY A 22 22.98 29.14 -13.69
N ASN A 23 22.32 28.78 -14.79
CA ASN A 23 20.96 28.28 -14.73
C ASN A 23 20.96 27.14 -13.71
N LYS A 24 20.53 27.42 -12.47
CA LYS A 24 20.06 26.41 -11.53
C LYS A 24 18.78 25.85 -12.11
N GLN A 25 18.93 25.02 -13.14
CA GLN A 25 17.86 24.14 -13.57
C GLN A 25 17.67 23.18 -12.40
N ASP A 26 16.55 23.33 -11.68
CA ASP A 26 16.17 22.42 -10.61
C ASP A 26 16.30 20.98 -11.12
N LYS A 27 17.35 20.29 -10.71
CA LYS A 27 17.61 18.93 -11.18
C LYS A 27 16.66 18.01 -10.45
N TYR A 28 15.53 17.74 -11.09
CA TYR A 28 14.54 16.81 -10.60
C TYR A 28 15.12 15.40 -10.46
N ALA A 29 14.65 14.69 -9.44
CA ALA A 29 15.20 13.42 -9.01
C ALA A 29 14.70 12.21 -9.82
N ASP A 30 13.73 12.38 -10.71
CA ASP A 30 13.01 11.32 -11.42
C ASP A 30 13.96 10.29 -12.07
N GLN A 31 14.88 10.75 -12.92
CA GLN A 31 15.81 9.84 -13.61
C GLN A 31 16.83 9.22 -12.67
N ALA A 32 17.29 9.98 -11.68
CA ALA A 32 18.24 9.48 -10.69
C ALA A 32 17.60 8.38 -9.83
N PHE A 33 16.35 8.59 -9.39
CA PHE A 33 15.55 7.61 -8.66
C PHE A 33 15.37 6.33 -9.47
N MET A 34 14.97 6.43 -10.73
CA MET A 34 14.77 5.24 -11.57
C MET A 34 16.07 4.45 -11.77
N ASN A 35 17.20 5.13 -11.94
CA ASN A 35 18.50 4.48 -12.06
C ASN A 35 18.92 3.80 -10.74
N ASP A 36 18.74 4.46 -9.61
CA ASP A 36 19.13 3.90 -8.31
C ASP A 36 18.17 2.82 -7.81
N LEU A 37 16.88 2.88 -8.18
CA LEU A 37 15.93 1.79 -7.97
C LEU A 37 16.39 0.53 -8.70
N SER A 38 16.76 0.64 -9.98
CA SER A 38 17.32 -0.49 -10.73
C SER A 38 18.57 -1.06 -10.08
N LYS A 39 19.53 -0.21 -9.68
CA LYS A 39 20.73 -0.66 -8.97
C LYS A 39 20.41 -1.37 -7.65
N GLY A 40 19.45 -0.83 -6.88
CA GLY A 40 19.03 -1.43 -5.63
C GLY A 40 18.43 -2.82 -5.82
N LEU A 41 17.55 -2.98 -6.81
CA LEU A 41 16.96 -4.27 -7.19
C LEU A 41 18.04 -5.27 -7.60
N GLU A 42 18.95 -4.88 -8.50
CA GLU A 42 20.03 -5.77 -8.94
C GLU A 42 20.99 -6.13 -7.81
N ALA A 43 21.27 -5.20 -6.89
CA ALA A 43 22.09 -5.48 -5.72
C ALA A 43 21.41 -6.46 -4.74
N ARG A 44 20.08 -6.39 -4.60
CA ARG A 44 19.30 -7.36 -3.82
C ARG A 44 19.36 -8.74 -4.47
N TRP A 45 19.11 -8.81 -5.77
CA TRP A 45 19.09 -10.08 -6.50
C TRP A 45 20.48 -10.71 -6.58
N SER A 46 21.53 -9.92 -6.79
CA SER A 46 22.91 -10.41 -6.73
C SER A 46 23.27 -10.98 -5.36
N LEU A 47 22.74 -10.41 -4.26
CA LEU A 47 22.91 -10.99 -2.93
C LEU A 47 22.16 -12.32 -2.81
N SER A 48 20.92 -12.38 -3.32
CA SER A 48 20.12 -13.61 -3.35
C SER A 48 20.80 -14.73 -4.14
N ASP A 49 21.34 -14.42 -5.32
CA ASP A 49 22.04 -15.39 -6.17
C ASP A 49 23.35 -15.89 -5.53
N SER A 50 23.99 -15.08 -4.68
CA SER A 50 25.28 -15.43 -4.06
C SER A 50 25.17 -16.44 -2.94
N ASP A 51 23.98 -16.57 -2.34
CA ASP A 51 23.70 -17.47 -1.22
C ASP A 51 22.20 -17.86 -1.22
N PRO A 52 21.77 -18.70 -2.17
CA PRO A 52 20.36 -18.94 -2.46
C PRO A 52 19.61 -19.67 -1.34
N ASP A 53 20.33 -20.43 -0.51
CA ASP A 53 19.77 -21.24 0.58
C ASP A 53 19.78 -20.49 1.94
N ASN A 54 20.26 -19.25 1.96
CA ASN A 54 20.36 -18.49 3.20
C ASN A 54 19.03 -17.87 3.59
N GLU A 55 18.41 -18.44 4.61
CA GLU A 55 17.17 -17.90 5.19
C GLU A 55 17.39 -17.17 6.51
N SER A 56 18.63 -16.81 6.86
CA SER A 56 18.90 -16.16 8.15
C SER A 56 18.20 -14.79 8.26
N LYS A 57 17.85 -14.41 9.49
CA LYS A 57 17.28 -13.07 9.78
C LYS A 57 18.17 -11.93 9.27
N ASP A 58 19.49 -12.09 9.36
CA ASP A 58 20.43 -11.09 8.84
C ASP A 58 20.40 -11.04 7.31
N PHE A 59 20.32 -12.18 6.64
CA PHE A 59 20.18 -12.20 5.19
C PHE A 59 18.93 -11.46 4.71
N TYR A 60 17.76 -11.73 5.28
CA TYR A 60 16.54 -10.98 4.97
C TYR A 60 16.67 -9.47 5.23
N LYS A 61 17.34 -9.09 6.32
CA LYS A 61 17.64 -7.68 6.64
C LYS A 61 18.55 -7.05 5.58
N GLN A 62 19.54 -7.80 5.08
CA GLN A 62 20.48 -7.34 4.09
C GLN A 62 19.83 -7.17 2.71
N LEU A 63 18.91 -8.06 2.32
CA LEU A 63 18.13 -7.91 1.09
C LEU A 63 17.41 -6.55 1.04
N ASP A 64 16.64 -6.21 2.08
CA ASP A 64 15.94 -4.91 2.12
C ASP A 64 16.90 -3.73 2.26
N LYS A 65 18.05 -3.93 2.92
CA LYS A 65 19.09 -2.91 3.03
C LYS A 65 19.71 -2.57 1.67
N LYS A 66 20.00 -3.56 0.82
CA LYS A 66 20.58 -3.33 -0.52
C LYS A 66 19.74 -2.37 -1.36
N GLU A 67 18.42 -2.55 -1.32
CA GLU A 67 17.51 -1.63 -2.00
C GLU A 67 17.44 -0.27 -1.31
N LEU A 68 17.18 -0.25 0.01
CA LEU A 68 17.01 1.00 0.78
C LEU A 68 18.25 1.90 0.74
N ASP A 69 19.46 1.35 0.76
CA ASP A 69 20.70 2.13 0.65
C ASP A 69 20.75 2.92 -0.66
N SER A 70 20.17 2.37 -1.73
CA SER A 70 20.14 3.02 -3.05
C SER A 70 19.07 4.12 -3.14
N ILE A 71 17.92 3.94 -2.49
CA ILE A 71 16.74 4.79 -2.74
C ILE A 71 16.19 5.58 -1.54
N SER A 72 16.63 5.32 -0.32
CA SER A 72 16.02 5.93 0.88
C SER A 72 16.06 7.45 0.90
N SER A 73 17.07 8.07 0.26
CA SER A 73 17.21 9.53 0.21
C SER A 73 16.14 10.22 -0.64
N TYR A 74 15.44 9.50 -1.52
CA TYR A 74 14.49 10.06 -2.48
C TYR A 74 13.16 10.49 -1.84
N SER A 75 12.85 10.07 -0.61
CA SER A 75 11.63 10.52 0.07
C SER A 75 11.53 12.04 0.19
N ASN A 76 12.67 12.74 0.32
CA ASN A 76 12.74 14.19 0.53
C ASN A 76 13.28 14.95 -0.70
N LYS A 77 13.40 14.30 -1.87
CA LYS A 77 13.91 14.95 -3.09
C LYS A 77 12.76 15.56 -3.89
N LYS A 78 13.09 16.57 -4.71
CA LYS A 78 12.14 17.20 -5.63
C LYS A 78 12.01 16.36 -6.90
N PHE A 79 10.80 15.95 -7.23
CA PHE A 79 10.46 15.26 -8.48
C PHE A 79 9.71 16.20 -9.40
N LYS A 80 9.79 15.94 -10.70
CA LYS A 80 8.97 16.61 -11.72
C LYS A 80 7.62 15.94 -11.82
N ASN A 81 7.58 14.61 -11.69
CA ASN A 81 6.37 13.83 -11.70
C ASN A 81 5.92 13.50 -10.28
N ASP A 82 4.89 14.20 -9.80
CA ASP A 82 4.35 14.02 -8.45
C ASP A 82 3.85 12.59 -8.20
N LYS A 83 3.29 11.93 -9.23
CA LYS A 83 2.86 10.53 -9.12
C LYS A 83 4.04 9.57 -8.99
N LEU A 84 5.14 9.85 -9.67
CA LEU A 84 6.38 9.08 -9.48
C LEU A 84 6.92 9.26 -8.06
N HIS A 85 6.88 10.49 -7.53
CA HIS A 85 7.31 10.78 -6.16
C HIS A 85 6.45 10.07 -5.11
N GLU A 86 5.13 10.14 -5.28
CA GLU A 86 4.16 9.46 -4.41
C GLU A 86 4.46 7.96 -4.32
N HIS A 87 4.62 7.30 -5.47
CA HIS A 87 4.95 5.87 -5.50
C HIS A 87 6.39 5.57 -5.06
N ALA A 88 7.36 6.47 -5.27
CA ALA A 88 8.70 6.32 -4.72
C ALA A 88 8.68 6.33 -3.17
N ILE A 89 7.94 7.27 -2.57
CA ILE A 89 7.73 7.30 -1.11
C ILE A 89 7.03 6.03 -0.65
N ALA A 90 5.96 5.61 -1.34
CA ALA A 90 5.20 4.41 -0.98
C ALA A 90 6.06 3.14 -1.06
N TYR A 91 6.87 2.98 -2.11
CA TYR A 91 7.81 1.88 -2.28
C TYR A 91 8.85 1.81 -1.16
N ILE A 92 9.48 2.95 -0.82
CA ILE A 92 10.44 3.06 0.29
C ILE A 92 9.78 2.68 1.62
N ASN A 93 8.54 3.13 1.85
CA ASN A 93 7.78 2.80 3.05
C ASN A 93 7.37 1.31 3.07
N ALA A 94 7.06 0.71 1.93
CA ALA A 94 6.78 -0.72 1.81
C ALA A 94 8.01 -1.56 2.17
N LEU A 95 9.20 -1.18 1.70
CA LEU A 95 10.47 -1.80 2.09
C LEU A 95 10.74 -1.68 3.60
N LYS A 96 10.53 -0.48 4.19
CA LYS A 96 10.66 -0.30 5.65
C LYS A 96 9.68 -1.19 6.42
N LYS A 97 8.44 -1.34 5.94
CA LYS A 97 7.43 -2.22 6.54
C LYS A 97 7.80 -3.70 6.40
N GLN A 98 8.33 -4.12 5.25
CA GLN A 98 8.84 -5.47 5.02
C GLN A 98 9.99 -5.77 6.00
N LYS A 99 10.98 -4.89 6.10
CA LYS A 99 12.06 -5.01 7.09
C LYS A 99 11.55 -5.08 8.53
N ALA A 100 10.49 -4.34 8.87
CA ALA A 100 9.90 -4.37 10.20
C ALA A 100 9.21 -5.71 10.55
N THR A 101 8.87 -6.56 9.56
CA THR A 101 8.31 -7.90 9.85
C THR A 101 9.35 -8.86 10.44
N LEU A 102 10.66 -8.55 10.32
CA LEU A 102 11.74 -9.34 10.93
C LEU A 102 11.66 -9.45 12.45
N LYS A 103 10.85 -8.61 13.12
CA LYS A 103 10.53 -8.79 14.54
C LYS A 103 9.75 -10.08 14.84
N TYR A 104 9.09 -10.65 13.82
CA TYR A 104 8.37 -11.92 13.90
C TYR A 104 9.20 -13.12 13.40
N TYR A 105 10.47 -12.91 13.03
CA TYR A 105 11.33 -13.99 12.53
C TYR A 105 11.40 -15.14 13.53
N GLY A 106 11.22 -16.37 13.03
CA GLY A 106 11.15 -17.60 13.85
C GLY A 106 9.74 -17.93 14.38
N SER A 107 8.74 -17.08 14.16
CA SER A 107 7.34 -17.43 14.43
C SER A 107 6.67 -18.04 13.20
N ASP A 108 5.64 -18.84 13.41
CA ASP A 108 4.80 -19.42 12.35
C ASP A 108 4.21 -18.35 11.41
N SER A 109 3.99 -17.15 11.93
CA SER A 109 3.42 -16.03 11.19
C SER A 109 4.43 -15.24 10.34
N PHE A 110 5.74 -15.56 10.41
CA PHE A 110 6.79 -14.78 9.77
C PHE A 110 6.63 -14.71 8.26
N TYR A 111 6.59 -15.88 7.59
CA TYR A 111 6.56 -15.95 6.13
C TYR A 111 5.31 -15.30 5.56
N ASP A 112 4.14 -15.47 6.19
CA ASP A 112 2.91 -14.80 5.79
C ASP A 112 3.03 -13.28 5.85
N LYS A 113 3.58 -12.74 6.94
CA LYS A 113 3.77 -11.29 7.09
C LYS A 113 4.81 -10.76 6.11
N TRP A 114 5.92 -11.48 5.93
CA TRP A 114 6.97 -11.14 4.97
C TRP A 114 6.42 -11.13 3.54
N ASN A 115 5.78 -12.22 3.10
CA ASN A 115 5.21 -12.35 1.76
C ASN A 115 4.13 -11.30 1.48
N LYS A 116 3.27 -10.99 2.46
CA LYS A 116 2.31 -9.89 2.36
C LYS A 116 2.99 -8.54 2.18
N ALA A 117 4.06 -8.27 2.93
CA ALA A 117 4.80 -7.01 2.81
C ALA A 117 5.55 -6.92 1.46
N THR A 118 6.17 -8.01 1.01
CA THR A 118 6.81 -8.13 -0.31
C THR A 118 5.81 -7.91 -1.45
N SER A 119 4.61 -8.49 -1.36
CA SER A 119 3.56 -8.30 -2.37
C SER A 119 3.12 -6.83 -2.46
N ASN A 120 2.99 -6.14 -1.32
CA ASN A 120 2.70 -4.71 -1.30
C ASN A 120 3.84 -3.87 -1.92
N ARG A 121 5.10 -4.21 -1.61
CA ARG A 121 6.27 -3.59 -2.26
C ARG A 121 6.21 -3.76 -3.78
N ASN A 122 5.88 -4.95 -4.25
CA ASN A 122 5.78 -5.26 -5.68
C ASN A 122 4.64 -4.51 -6.37
N ALA A 123 3.52 -4.25 -5.67
CA ALA A 123 2.45 -3.41 -6.20
C ALA A 123 2.93 -1.97 -6.45
N GLU A 124 3.71 -1.39 -5.54
CA GLU A 124 4.32 -0.06 -5.73
C GLU A 124 5.36 -0.06 -6.85
N LEU A 125 6.19 -1.12 -6.97
CA LEU A 125 7.12 -1.27 -8.10
C LEU A 125 6.38 -1.28 -9.43
N LEU A 126 5.26 -1.99 -9.50
CA LEU A 126 4.43 -2.06 -10.70
C LEU A 126 3.86 -0.68 -11.04
N ALA A 127 3.43 0.10 -10.05
CA ALA A 127 2.95 1.46 -10.27
C ALA A 127 4.06 2.38 -10.80
N ILE A 128 5.25 2.34 -10.22
CA ILE A 128 6.45 3.03 -10.72
C ILE A 128 6.72 2.64 -12.17
N ASN A 129 6.76 1.33 -12.47
CA ASN A 129 7.03 0.81 -13.81
C ASN A 129 5.95 1.16 -14.86
N LYS A 130 4.72 1.46 -14.44
CA LYS A 130 3.67 1.99 -15.33
C LYS A 130 3.92 3.45 -15.70
N ILE A 131 4.47 4.25 -14.79
CA ILE A 131 4.79 5.67 -15.01
C ILE A 131 6.07 5.80 -15.85
N GLN A 132 7.14 5.13 -15.43
CA GLN A 132 8.41 5.10 -16.14
C GLN A 132 9.00 3.69 -16.04
N LYS A 133 9.36 3.09 -17.18
CA LYS A 133 9.82 1.69 -17.21
C LYS A 133 11.10 1.51 -16.39
N VAL A 134 11.05 0.60 -15.44
CA VAL A 134 12.23 0.13 -14.69
C VAL A 134 13.06 -0.72 -15.66
N LYS A 135 14.36 -0.42 -15.73
CA LYS A 135 15.29 -1.12 -16.63
C LYS A 135 16.35 -1.82 -15.80
N VAL A 136 16.51 -3.12 -16.01
CA VAL A 136 17.52 -3.94 -15.33
C VAL A 136 18.41 -4.62 -16.37
N SER A 137 19.58 -5.07 -15.94
CA SER A 137 20.50 -5.83 -16.77
C SER A 137 19.85 -7.14 -17.26
N ALA A 138 20.34 -7.68 -18.38
CA ALA A 138 19.72 -8.82 -19.06
C ALA A 138 19.54 -10.04 -18.14
N LYS A 139 20.49 -10.26 -17.22
CA LYS A 139 20.46 -11.32 -16.21
C LYS A 139 19.21 -11.27 -15.31
N TYR A 140 18.68 -10.08 -15.04
CA TYR A 140 17.62 -9.87 -14.05
C TYR A 140 16.24 -9.55 -14.64
N LYS A 141 16.08 -9.70 -15.97
CA LYS A 141 14.80 -9.43 -16.62
C LYS A 141 13.67 -10.30 -16.08
N ASP A 142 13.91 -11.59 -15.91
CA ASP A 142 12.88 -12.53 -15.44
C ASP A 142 12.46 -12.22 -14.01
N TYR A 143 13.41 -11.83 -13.14
CA TYR A 143 13.09 -11.41 -11.78
C TYR A 143 12.20 -10.17 -11.77
N LEU A 144 12.44 -9.20 -12.66
CA LEU A 144 11.56 -8.04 -12.81
C LEU A 144 10.16 -8.43 -13.32
N GLU A 145 10.05 -9.39 -14.25
CA GLU A 145 8.76 -9.91 -14.71
C GLU A 145 7.98 -10.59 -13.58
N GLU A 146 8.64 -11.41 -12.76
CA GLU A 146 8.02 -12.05 -11.59
C GLU A 146 7.50 -11.02 -10.58
N LEU A 147 8.29 -9.99 -10.25
CA LEU A 147 7.84 -8.93 -9.35
C LEU A 147 6.63 -8.17 -9.92
N LYS A 148 6.57 -7.95 -11.24
CA LYS A 148 5.39 -7.34 -11.88
C LYS A 148 4.18 -8.25 -11.83
N GLY A 149 4.35 -9.56 -12.03
CA GLY A 149 3.27 -10.55 -11.87
C GLY A 149 2.71 -10.55 -10.45
N SER A 150 3.58 -10.64 -9.45
CA SER A 150 3.23 -10.53 -8.02
C SER A 150 2.54 -9.19 -7.71
N GLY A 151 3.06 -8.08 -8.22
CA GLY A 151 2.47 -6.76 -8.04
C GLY A 151 1.08 -6.65 -8.66
N LYS A 152 0.85 -7.27 -9.83
CA LYS A 152 -0.46 -7.30 -10.49
C LYS A 152 -1.48 -8.04 -9.64
N ALA A 153 -1.14 -9.24 -9.15
CA ALA A 153 -2.00 -10.01 -8.26
C ALA A 153 -2.35 -9.23 -6.99
N GLN A 154 -1.40 -8.51 -6.40
CA GLN A 154 -1.65 -7.70 -5.21
C GLN A 154 -2.57 -6.49 -5.50
N VAL A 155 -2.41 -5.82 -6.64
CA VAL A 155 -3.32 -4.75 -7.07
C VAL A 155 -4.74 -5.28 -7.27
N GLU A 156 -4.90 -6.43 -7.92
CA GLU A 156 -6.20 -7.07 -8.10
C GLU A 156 -6.86 -7.41 -6.76
N LYS A 157 -6.11 -7.98 -5.82
CA LYS A 157 -6.58 -8.26 -4.45
C LYS A 157 -7.01 -6.99 -3.72
N ASN A 158 -6.22 -5.92 -3.82
CA ASN A 158 -6.55 -4.64 -3.16
C ASN A 158 -7.83 -4.02 -3.74
N ASN A 159 -7.98 -4.05 -5.08
CA ASN A 159 -9.20 -3.57 -5.74
C ASN A 159 -10.41 -4.40 -5.30
N GLN A 160 -10.29 -5.73 -5.27
CA GLN A 160 -11.36 -6.62 -4.82
C GLN A 160 -11.79 -6.34 -3.37
N ASN A 161 -10.84 -6.13 -2.46
CA ASN A 161 -11.14 -5.74 -1.08
C ASN A 161 -11.83 -4.38 -0.99
N LYS A 162 -11.45 -3.43 -1.83
CA LYS A 162 -12.08 -2.10 -1.90
C LYS A 162 -13.53 -2.22 -2.37
N GLU A 163 -13.78 -2.96 -3.43
CA GLU A 163 -15.15 -3.16 -3.93
C GLU A 163 -16.04 -3.89 -2.92
N LEU A 164 -15.51 -4.90 -2.23
CA LEU A 164 -16.22 -5.54 -1.12
C LEU A 164 -16.53 -4.55 0.01
N SER A 165 -15.57 -3.71 0.39
CA SER A 165 -15.79 -2.69 1.43
C SER A 165 -16.86 -1.69 1.01
N ASN A 166 -16.90 -1.29 -0.26
CA ASN A 166 -17.92 -0.40 -0.79
C ASN A 166 -19.31 -1.07 -0.79
N LEU A 167 -19.39 -2.34 -1.19
CA LEU A 167 -20.61 -3.13 -1.12
C LEU A 167 -21.15 -3.22 0.32
N ILE A 168 -20.28 -3.51 1.30
CA ILE A 168 -20.71 -3.63 2.70
C ILE A 168 -21.22 -2.28 3.23
N LYS A 169 -20.56 -1.17 2.85
CA LYS A 169 -20.99 0.18 3.24
C LYS A 169 -22.31 0.61 2.60
N SER A 170 -22.73 -0.01 1.49
CA SER A 170 -24.01 0.30 0.84
C SER A 170 -25.19 -0.45 1.44
N ILE A 171 -24.95 -1.38 2.36
CA ILE A 171 -26.01 -2.15 3.04
C ILE A 171 -26.75 -1.22 4.00
N ASN A 172 -28.01 -0.94 3.67
CA ASN A 172 -28.92 -0.19 4.53
C ASN A 172 -30.06 -1.11 4.98
N PHE A 173 -30.09 -1.43 6.26
CA PHE A 173 -31.14 -2.24 6.87
C PHE A 173 -32.30 -1.36 7.33
N GLU A 174 -33.50 -1.69 6.88
CA GLU A 174 -34.71 -0.96 7.21
C GLU A 174 -35.63 -1.81 8.08
N ALA A 175 -36.12 -1.21 9.16
CA ALA A 175 -37.11 -1.84 10.05
C ALA A 175 -38.37 -2.17 9.25
N GLN A 176 -38.87 -3.40 9.43
CA GLN A 176 -40.11 -3.85 8.84
C GLN A 176 -41.26 -3.61 9.83
N PRO A 177 -42.49 -3.38 9.34
CA PRO A 177 -43.67 -3.35 10.20
C PRO A 177 -43.78 -4.66 10.98
N LYS A 178 -44.13 -4.55 12.27
CA LYS A 178 -44.46 -5.71 13.10
C LYS A 178 -45.75 -6.35 12.60
N GLU A 179 -45.82 -7.68 12.66
CA GLU A 179 -47.03 -8.41 12.26
C GLU A 179 -48.10 -8.26 13.34
N TYR A 180 -47.69 -8.34 14.61
CA TYR A 180 -48.56 -8.14 15.77
C TYR A 180 -48.03 -7.04 16.70
N PRO A 181 -48.90 -6.20 17.30
CA PRO A 181 -48.48 -5.15 18.24
C PRO A 181 -47.66 -5.64 19.44
N GLU A 182 -47.88 -6.88 19.86
CA GLU A 182 -47.20 -7.56 20.97
C GLU A 182 -45.81 -8.14 20.62
N ASP A 183 -45.42 -8.13 19.34
CA ASP A 183 -44.13 -8.65 18.91
C ASP A 183 -42.98 -7.89 19.60
N THR A 184 -42.13 -8.61 20.33
CA THR A 184 -40.96 -8.02 21.01
C THR A 184 -39.82 -7.76 20.03
N PHE A 185 -39.68 -8.60 19.00
CA PHE A 185 -38.66 -8.48 17.96
C PHE A 185 -39.12 -7.57 16.81
N THR A 186 -38.16 -6.86 16.21
CA THR A 186 -38.34 -6.13 14.96
C THR A 186 -37.43 -6.74 13.90
N THR A 187 -38.01 -7.13 12.76
CA THR A 187 -37.23 -7.58 11.60
C THR A 187 -36.65 -6.40 10.86
N TYR A 188 -35.37 -6.48 10.51
CA TYR A 188 -34.70 -5.53 9.63
C TYR A 188 -34.35 -6.22 8.31
N LYS A 189 -34.59 -5.55 7.18
CA LYS A 189 -34.30 -6.10 5.84
C LYS A 189 -33.47 -5.13 5.01
N ALA A 190 -32.57 -5.67 4.19
CA ALA A 190 -31.85 -4.94 3.16
C ALA A 190 -31.90 -5.73 1.83
N VAL A 191 -32.16 -5.04 0.72
CA VAL A 191 -32.02 -5.63 -0.62
C VAL A 191 -30.77 -5.06 -1.26
N VAL A 192 -29.75 -5.89 -1.40
CA VAL A 192 -28.41 -5.46 -1.81
C VAL A 192 -28.07 -6.09 -3.14
N LYS A 193 -27.48 -5.32 -4.07
CA LYS A 193 -26.95 -5.81 -5.34
C LYS A 193 -25.45 -6.07 -5.23
N ASN A 194 -24.95 -7.23 -5.68
CA ASN A 194 -23.50 -7.47 -5.71
C ASN A 194 -22.87 -6.58 -6.79
N THR A 195 -22.02 -5.64 -6.36
CA THR A 195 -21.29 -4.72 -7.22
C THR A 195 -19.79 -4.98 -7.25
N THR A 196 -19.32 -6.13 -6.74
CA THR A 196 -17.88 -6.41 -6.58
C THR A 196 -17.16 -6.77 -7.87
N GLY A 197 -17.89 -7.00 -8.96
CA GLY A 197 -17.33 -7.47 -10.23
C GLY A 197 -17.01 -8.97 -10.25
N LYS A 198 -17.29 -9.71 -9.17
CA LYS A 198 -17.07 -11.15 -9.06
C LYS A 198 -18.23 -11.84 -8.35
N THR A 199 -18.40 -13.14 -8.60
CA THR A 199 -19.27 -13.99 -7.79
C THR A 199 -18.70 -14.10 -6.38
N ILE A 200 -19.53 -13.84 -5.38
CA ILE A 200 -19.21 -14.10 -3.98
C ILE A 200 -19.78 -15.46 -3.64
N LYS A 201 -18.93 -16.45 -3.43
CA LYS A 201 -19.37 -17.81 -3.10
C LYS A 201 -19.99 -17.86 -1.72
N ASN A 202 -19.33 -17.23 -0.75
CA ASN A 202 -19.80 -17.16 0.63
C ASN A 202 -19.44 -15.79 1.21
N LEU A 203 -20.37 -15.14 1.88
CA LEU A 203 -20.16 -13.88 2.60
C LEU A 203 -20.81 -13.99 3.98
N GLY A 204 -20.02 -13.75 5.03
CA GLY A 204 -20.49 -13.53 6.38
C GLY A 204 -20.33 -12.08 6.78
N LEU A 205 -21.36 -11.53 7.44
CA LEU A 205 -21.40 -10.17 7.96
C LEU A 205 -21.71 -10.20 9.45
N ILE A 206 -21.02 -9.35 10.19
CA ILE A 206 -21.37 -8.98 11.57
C ILE A 206 -22.13 -7.67 11.52
N VAL A 207 -23.32 -7.65 12.11
CA VAL A 207 -24.20 -6.49 12.23
C VAL A 207 -24.27 -6.11 13.71
N LYS A 208 -23.60 -5.01 14.07
CA LYS A 208 -23.68 -4.46 15.43
C LYS A 208 -24.82 -3.46 15.52
N ILE A 209 -25.70 -3.68 16.49
CA ILE A 209 -26.77 -2.77 16.85
C ILE A 209 -26.26 -1.90 18.00
N ILE A 210 -26.26 -0.60 17.76
CA ILE A 210 -25.75 0.40 18.68
C ILE A 210 -26.95 1.17 19.25
N ASP A 211 -26.99 1.31 20.58
CA ASP A 211 -28.01 2.08 21.29
C ASP A 211 -27.71 3.59 21.27
N LYS A 212 -28.51 4.36 22.01
CA LYS A 212 -28.36 5.83 22.11
C LYS A 212 -27.10 6.26 22.86
N ASP A 213 -26.52 5.37 23.65
CA ASP A 213 -25.32 5.61 24.46
C ASP A 213 -24.03 5.19 23.74
N ASP A 214 -24.10 4.94 22.42
CA ASP A 214 -23.02 4.41 21.56
C ASP A 214 -22.45 3.06 22.06
N THR A 215 -23.26 2.29 22.80
CA THR A 215 -22.92 0.95 23.27
C THR A 215 -23.48 -0.11 22.32
N THR A 216 -22.75 -1.22 22.14
CA THR A 216 -23.28 -2.35 21.37
C THR A 216 -24.34 -3.07 22.20
N ALA A 217 -25.61 -2.85 21.87
CA ALA A 217 -26.75 -3.45 22.54
C ALA A 217 -26.98 -4.90 22.08
N ASP A 218 -26.68 -5.21 20.82
CA ASP A 218 -26.84 -6.54 20.25
C ASP A 218 -25.89 -6.75 19.04
N THR A 219 -25.61 -8.01 18.70
CA THR A 219 -24.77 -8.40 17.57
C THR A 219 -25.41 -9.56 16.81
N GLN A 220 -25.73 -9.30 15.53
CA GLN A 220 -26.36 -10.25 14.63
C GLN A 220 -25.38 -10.72 13.56
N TYR A 221 -25.61 -11.93 13.03
CA TYR A 221 -24.80 -12.53 11.97
C TYR A 221 -25.66 -12.77 10.74
N VAL A 222 -25.22 -12.25 9.60
CA VAL A 222 -25.95 -12.36 8.34
C VAL A 222 -25.04 -12.98 7.30
N ASN A 223 -25.52 -14.04 6.64
CA ASN A 223 -24.77 -14.72 5.59
C ASN A 223 -25.53 -14.78 4.28
N THR A 224 -24.79 -14.88 3.18
CA THR A 224 -25.33 -15.16 1.85
C THR A 224 -24.31 -15.96 1.04
N GLU A 225 -24.81 -16.77 0.12
CA GLU A 225 -24.03 -17.72 -0.66
C GLU A 225 -24.38 -17.62 -2.14
N ASN A 226 -23.44 -18.03 -3.00
CA ASN A 226 -23.59 -18.07 -4.46
C ASN A 226 -24.16 -16.77 -5.05
N TRP A 227 -23.65 -15.63 -4.56
CA TRP A 227 -24.13 -14.32 -4.94
C TRP A 227 -23.39 -13.82 -6.20
N GLU A 228 -23.98 -14.04 -7.37
CA GLU A 228 -23.39 -13.64 -8.64
C GLU A 228 -23.26 -12.12 -8.78
N ASN A 229 -22.31 -11.67 -9.60
CA ASN A 229 -22.15 -10.25 -9.85
C ASN A 229 -23.38 -9.69 -10.56
N GLY A 230 -23.99 -8.66 -9.99
CA GLY A 230 -25.20 -8.03 -10.52
C GLY A 230 -26.50 -8.53 -9.89
N ASP A 231 -26.49 -9.66 -9.21
CA ASP A 231 -27.66 -10.20 -8.54
C ASP A 231 -28.00 -9.45 -7.27
N LYS A 232 -29.29 -9.51 -6.90
CA LYS A 232 -29.78 -8.96 -5.63
C LYS A 232 -30.05 -10.08 -4.64
N VAL A 233 -29.64 -9.87 -3.40
CA VAL A 233 -30.00 -10.73 -2.27
C VAL A 233 -30.77 -9.92 -1.23
N LYS A 234 -31.68 -10.59 -0.54
CA LYS A 234 -32.37 -10.04 0.62
C LYS A 234 -31.62 -10.53 1.86
N LEU A 235 -31.08 -9.58 2.61
CA LEU A 235 -30.45 -9.82 3.91
C LEU A 235 -31.45 -9.46 4.99
N SER A 236 -31.47 -10.21 6.10
CA SER A 236 -32.33 -9.90 7.24
C SER A 236 -31.74 -10.37 8.55
N PHE A 237 -32.13 -9.68 9.62
CA PHE A 237 -31.94 -10.10 11.00
C PHE A 237 -33.13 -9.62 11.83
N ASP A 238 -33.30 -10.22 13.01
CA ASP A 238 -34.32 -9.84 13.99
C ASP A 238 -33.61 -9.39 15.27
N THR A 239 -34.15 -8.38 15.94
CA THR A 239 -33.65 -7.94 17.26
C THR A 239 -34.78 -7.34 18.08
N ASP A 240 -34.73 -7.53 19.39
CA ASP A 240 -35.58 -6.87 20.39
C ASP A 240 -34.85 -5.67 21.03
N ALA A 241 -33.59 -5.43 20.68
CA ALA A 241 -32.82 -4.27 21.13
C ALA A 241 -33.33 -2.96 20.51
N GLU A 242 -33.21 -1.86 21.27
CA GLU A 242 -33.45 -0.54 20.72
C GLU A 242 -32.34 -0.17 19.72
N VAL A 243 -32.73 0.17 18.48
CA VAL A 243 -31.80 0.47 17.39
C VAL A 243 -31.66 1.98 17.21
N ASN A 244 -30.49 2.53 17.54
CA ASN A 244 -30.10 3.90 17.21
C ASN A 244 -29.20 3.94 15.97
N GLN A 245 -28.23 3.02 15.88
CA GLN A 245 -27.36 2.89 14.71
C GLN A 245 -27.05 1.42 14.40
N ILE A 246 -26.93 1.10 13.12
CA ILE A 246 -26.46 -0.21 12.64
C ILE A 246 -25.07 -0.05 12.03
N LYS A 247 -24.10 -0.85 12.50
CA LYS A 247 -22.73 -0.92 11.94
C LYS A 247 -22.51 -2.31 11.34
N VAL A 248 -22.31 -2.38 10.03
CA VAL A 248 -22.05 -3.64 9.31
C VAL A 248 -20.56 -3.81 9.03
N SER A 249 -20.01 -4.98 9.32
CA SER A 249 -18.63 -5.32 9.01
C SER A 249 -18.52 -6.72 8.43
N LYS A 250 -17.47 -6.94 7.63
CA LYS A 250 -17.14 -8.26 7.08
C LYS A 250 -16.67 -9.18 8.20
N ASP A 251 -17.28 -10.35 8.31
CA ASP A 251 -16.71 -11.48 9.04
C ASP A 251 -15.73 -12.23 8.14
N TYR A 252 -16.27 -12.99 7.19
CA TYR A 252 -15.52 -13.76 6.22
C TYR A 252 -16.04 -13.54 4.80
N VAL A 253 -15.21 -13.84 3.80
CA VAL A 253 -15.60 -13.82 2.39
C VAL A 253 -14.81 -14.86 1.61
N GLU A 254 -15.49 -15.58 0.74
CA GLU A 254 -14.91 -16.42 -0.30
C GLU A 254 -15.43 -15.96 -1.65
N PHE A 255 -14.52 -15.70 -2.59
CA PHE A 255 -14.87 -15.34 -3.95
C PHE A 255 -14.80 -16.54 -4.89
N GLY A 256 -15.62 -16.51 -5.94
CA GLY A 256 -15.52 -17.41 -7.08
C GLY A 256 -14.14 -17.34 -7.75
N LYS A 257 -13.75 -18.46 -8.37
CA LYS A 257 -12.58 -18.49 -9.28
C LYS A 257 -12.89 -17.67 -10.52
#